data_AF-A0A453CIY7-F1
#
_entry.id   AF-A0A453CIY7-F1
#
_cell.length_a   1.000
_cell.length_b   1.000
_cell.length_c   1.000
_cell.angle_alpha   90.00
_cell.angle_beta   90.00
_cell.angle_gamma   90.00
#
_symmetry.space_group_name_H-M   'P 1'
#
loop_
_entity.id
_entity.type
_entity.pdbx_description
1 polymer ?
#
loop_
_entity_poly.entity_id
_entity_poly.type
_entity_poly.pdbx_seq_one_letter_code
_entity_poly.pdbx_strand_id
1 'polypeptide(L)'
;MDALQSPSRWPLEFERKQQEIIDLWHACYASLVHRTYFFLLFKGDPADSIYMEVEIRRLSFLKDTYGNGGMESKVVAGSPNTSLVSSARKLQREREMLCRQMQKRLSIEERESMYTKWGVSLSSKRRRLQVARRLWTETKNLEHVRESASLVARLIGLLEPGKALREMFGLSFAPQQFSRRSHNSWRYGRSSLD
;
A
#
# COMPACT_ATOMS: atom_id res chain seq x y z
N MET A 1 -35.33 7.73 10.31
CA MET A 1 -35.75 7.99 8.92
C MET A 1 -34.48 8.05 8.10
N ASP A 2 -34.16 6.91 7.49
CA ASP A 2 -32.84 6.53 7.02
C ASP A 2 -32.28 7.41 5.91
N ALA A 3 -31.05 7.88 6.12
CA ALA A 3 -30.22 8.51 5.11
C ALA A 3 -29.66 7.43 4.17
N LEU A 4 -30.55 6.74 3.45
CA LEU A 4 -30.15 5.98 2.27
C LEU A 4 -29.69 6.99 1.23
N GLN A 5 -28.35 7.11 1.16
CA GLN A 5 -27.59 7.82 0.15
C GLN A 5 -28.29 7.68 -1.21
N SER A 6 -28.80 8.79 -1.76
CA SER A 6 -29.33 8.78 -3.11
C SER A 6 -28.22 8.32 -4.06
N PRO A 7 -28.44 7.29 -4.90
CA PRO A 7 -27.43 6.78 -5.84
C PRO A 7 -26.82 7.88 -6.73
N SER A 8 -27.54 8.98 -6.92
CA SER A 8 -27.13 10.16 -7.68
C SER A 8 -25.96 10.96 -7.08
N ARG A 9 -25.71 10.89 -5.76
CA ARG A 9 -24.59 11.64 -5.13
C ARG A 9 -23.33 10.82 -4.93
N TRP A 10 -23.45 9.50 -5.01
CA TRP A 10 -22.36 8.57 -4.70
C TRP A 10 -21.08 8.81 -5.51
N PRO A 11 -21.09 9.06 -6.83
CA PRO A 11 -19.86 9.29 -7.59
C PRO A 11 -19.01 10.43 -7.03
N LEU A 12 -19.64 11.57 -6.70
CA LEU A 12 -18.96 12.73 -6.10
C LEU A 12 -18.44 12.42 -4.69
N GLU A 13 -19.22 11.70 -3.89
CA GLU A 13 -18.80 11.28 -2.55
C GLU A 13 -17.64 10.28 -2.59
N PHE A 14 -17.65 9.36 -3.55
CA PHE A 14 -16.59 8.39 -3.78
C PHE A 14 -15.29 9.11 -4.14
N GLU A 15 -15.32 10.04 -5.09
CA GLU A 15 -14.13 10.83 -5.47
C GLU A 15 -13.56 11.60 -4.27
N ARG A 16 -14.43 12.26 -3.49
CA ARG A 16 -14.02 12.97 -2.26
C ARG A 16 -13.38 12.01 -1.25
N LYS A 17 -14.04 10.89 -0.94
CA LYS A 17 -13.53 9.88 0.00
C LYS A 17 -12.23 9.25 -0.48
N GLN A 18 -12.11 8.93 -1.77
CA GLN A 18 -10.90 8.39 -2.37
C GLN A 18 -9.74 9.38 -2.24
N GLN A 19 -9.97 10.67 -2.52
CA GLN A 19 -8.95 11.70 -2.37
C GLN A 19 -8.51 11.87 -0.90
N GLU A 20 -9.45 11.83 0.04
CA GLU A 20 -9.18 11.89 1.48
C GLU A 20 -8.31 10.70 1.93
N ILE A 21 -8.66 9.48 1.50
CA ILE A 21 -7.88 8.27 1.79
C ILE A 21 -6.45 8.38 1.24
N ILE A 22 -6.27 8.89 0.01
CA ILE A 22 -4.95 9.06 -0.59
C ILE A 22 -4.09 10.02 0.24
N ASP A 23 -4.66 11.15 0.69
CA ASP A 23 -3.95 12.11 1.52
C ASP A 23 -3.59 11.52 2.89
N LEU A 24 -4.54 10.80 3.52
CA LEU A 24 -4.33 10.13 4.80
C LEU A 24 -3.27 9.02 4.71
N TRP A 25 -3.25 8.23 3.64
CA TRP A 25 -2.20 7.25 3.39
C TRP A 25 -0.82 7.90 3.33
N HIS A 26 -0.72 9.04 2.66
CA HIS A 26 0.53 9.78 2.57
C HIS A 26 0.98 10.27 3.95
N ALA A 27 0.09 10.93 4.70
CA ALA A 27 0.36 11.44 6.04
C ALA A 27 0.77 10.34 7.03
N CYS A 28 0.20 9.14 6.91
CA CYS A 28 0.46 8.03 7.81
C CYS A 28 1.60 7.08 7.36
N TYR A 29 2.29 7.40 6.25
CA TYR A 29 3.25 6.49 5.62
C TYR A 29 2.70 5.07 5.37
N ALA A 30 1.43 4.97 4.98
CA ALA A 30 0.79 3.68 4.68
C ALA A 30 1.54 2.95 3.56
N SER A 31 1.58 1.61 3.62
CA SER A 31 2.30 0.75 2.66
C SER A 31 1.86 1.01 1.22
N LEU A 32 2.82 1.07 0.28
CA LEU A 32 2.54 1.25 -1.15
C LEU A 32 1.75 0.09 -1.74
N VAL A 33 2.04 -1.13 -1.26
CA VAL A 33 1.30 -2.33 -1.63
C VAL A 33 -0.16 -2.21 -1.16
N HIS A 34 -0.40 -1.80 0.08
CA HIS A 34 -1.76 -1.57 0.60
C HIS A 34 -2.53 -0.52 -0.21
N ARG A 35 -1.91 0.65 -0.47
CA ARG A 35 -2.50 1.70 -1.33
C ARG A 35 -2.93 1.14 -2.69
N THR A 36 -2.04 0.34 -3.29
CA THR A 36 -2.25 -0.27 -4.61
C THR A 36 -3.40 -1.28 -4.59
N TYR A 37 -3.44 -2.19 -3.62
CA TYR A 37 -4.55 -3.14 -3.49
C TYR A 37 -5.89 -2.42 -3.35
N PHE A 38 -5.99 -1.49 -2.40
CA PHE A 38 -7.23 -0.80 -2.12
C PHE A 38 -7.72 0.03 -3.32
N PHE A 39 -6.83 0.80 -3.95
CA PHE A 39 -7.14 1.59 -5.15
C PHE A 39 -7.56 0.73 -6.35
N LEU A 40 -7.02 -0.49 -6.47
CA LEU A 40 -7.41 -1.40 -7.53
C LEU A 40 -8.69 -2.18 -7.25
N LEU A 41 -9.05 -2.41 -5.99
CA LEU A 41 -10.25 -3.16 -5.60
C LEU A 41 -11.53 -2.32 -5.63
N PHE A 42 -11.46 -1.07 -5.18
CA PHE A 42 -12.63 -0.21 -5.03
C PHE A 42 -12.68 0.82 -6.16
N LYS A 43 -13.74 0.75 -6.97
CA LYS A 43 -13.85 1.46 -8.25
C LYS A 43 -15.04 2.43 -8.32
N GLY A 44 -15.77 2.58 -7.21
CA GLY A 44 -16.91 3.48 -7.13
C GLY A 44 -18.24 2.76 -7.28
N ASP A 45 -18.30 1.46 -6.99
CA ASP A 45 -19.57 0.78 -6.76
C ASP A 45 -20.19 1.32 -5.46
N PRO A 46 -21.50 1.60 -5.36
CA PRO A 46 -22.13 2.02 -4.11
C PRO A 46 -21.83 1.09 -2.91
N ALA A 47 -21.60 -0.20 -3.15
CA ALA A 47 -21.18 -1.16 -2.14
C ALA A 47 -19.75 -0.94 -1.62
N ASP A 48 -18.93 -0.14 -2.31
CA ASP A 48 -17.59 0.24 -1.86
C ASP A 48 -17.64 1.25 -0.68
N SER A 49 -18.78 1.91 -0.47
CA SER A 49 -18.98 2.97 0.54
C SER A 49 -18.52 2.58 1.95
N ILE A 50 -18.87 1.37 2.40
CA ILE A 50 -18.47 0.86 3.71
C ILE A 50 -16.96 0.70 3.84
N TYR A 51 -16.28 0.24 2.78
CA TYR A 51 -14.83 0.05 2.77
C TYR A 51 -14.09 1.39 2.77
N MET A 52 -14.61 2.38 2.03
CA MET A 52 -14.09 3.75 2.07
C MET A 52 -14.14 4.32 3.50
N GLU A 53 -15.28 4.19 4.18
CA GLU A 53 -15.46 4.72 5.54
C GLU A 53 -14.57 4.04 6.57
N VAL A 54 -14.45 2.72 6.48
CA VAL A 54 -13.59 1.93 7.37
C VAL A 54 -12.13 2.40 7.24
N GLU A 55 -11.63 2.56 6.02
CA GLU A 55 -10.24 2.97 5.82
C GLU A 55 -9.99 4.41 6.25
N ILE A 56 -10.94 5.34 6.01
CA ILE A 56 -10.87 6.70 6.55
C ILE A 56 -10.78 6.67 8.07
N ARG A 57 -11.70 5.97 8.77
CA ARG A 57 -11.69 5.89 10.24
C ARG A 57 -10.38 5.33 10.77
N ARG A 58 -9.88 4.24 10.15
CA ARG A 58 -8.62 3.61 10.53
C ARG A 58 -7.42 4.56 10.37
N LEU A 59 -7.34 5.28 9.25
CA LEU A 59 -6.22 6.19 8.99
C LEU A 59 -6.30 7.49 9.81
N SER A 60 -7.51 8.02 10.03
CA SER A 60 -7.71 9.18 10.91
C SER A 60 -7.30 8.83 12.34
N PHE A 61 -7.74 7.69 12.87
CA PHE A 61 -7.28 7.20 14.17
C PHE A 61 -5.76 7.12 14.24
N LEU A 62 -5.14 6.53 13.21
CA LEU A 62 -3.68 6.42 13.13
C LEU A 62 -3.00 7.79 13.12
N LYS A 63 -3.51 8.75 12.34
CA LYS A 63 -3.00 10.12 12.28
C LYS A 63 -3.12 10.85 13.63
N ASP A 64 -4.25 10.69 14.31
CA ASP A 64 -4.49 11.32 15.61
C ASP A 64 -3.55 10.74 16.68
N THR A 65 -3.33 9.41 16.67
CA THR A 65 -2.34 8.79 17.56
C THR A 65 -0.91 9.31 17.36
N TYR A 66 -0.59 9.81 16.17
CA TYR A 66 0.72 10.39 15.87
C TYR A 66 0.85 11.83 16.35
N GLY A 67 -0.22 12.62 16.21
CA GLY A 67 -0.26 14.02 16.65
C GLY A 67 -0.24 14.18 18.17
N ASN A 68 -0.82 13.22 18.90
CA ASN A 68 -0.98 13.31 20.36
C ASN A 68 0.22 12.81 21.19
N GLY A 69 1.41 12.64 20.57
CA GLY A 69 2.68 12.54 21.29
C GLY A 69 2.72 11.56 22.47
N GLY A 70 2.29 10.31 22.29
CA GLY A 70 2.69 9.21 23.20
C GLY A 70 2.22 9.28 24.66
N MET A 71 1.24 10.10 25.03
CA MET A 71 0.64 10.06 26.37
C MET A 71 -0.86 9.75 26.27
N GLU A 72 -1.27 8.68 26.98
CA GLU A 72 -2.66 8.36 27.38
C GLU A 72 -3.62 7.63 26.42
N SER A 73 -3.17 6.79 25.49
CA SER A 73 -4.08 5.74 24.98
C SER A 73 -3.80 4.43 25.68
N LYS A 74 -4.61 4.15 26.70
CA LYS A 74 -4.85 2.83 27.29
C LYS A 74 -4.50 1.73 26.29
N VAL A 75 -3.53 0.90 26.66
CA VAL A 75 -3.15 -0.32 25.94
C VAL A 75 -4.40 -1.20 25.84
N VAL A 76 -5.15 -1.08 24.76
CA VAL A 76 -6.01 -2.17 24.31
C VAL A 76 -5.03 -3.24 23.85
N ALA A 77 -4.98 -4.34 24.60
CA ALA A 77 -4.18 -5.51 24.32
C ALA A 77 -4.43 -5.95 22.87
N GLY A 78 -3.50 -5.65 21.97
CA GLY A 78 -3.61 -5.99 20.54
C GLY A 78 -3.13 -4.91 19.56
N SER A 79 -2.96 -3.65 19.96
CA SER A 79 -2.46 -2.62 19.05
C SER A 79 -0.92 -2.58 19.05
N PRO A 80 -0.23 -2.96 17.95
CA PRO A 80 1.21 -2.83 17.89
C PRO A 80 1.57 -1.34 17.98
N ASN A 81 2.45 -0.97 18.92
CA ASN A 81 3.05 0.36 19.04
C ASN A 81 3.57 0.83 17.67
N THR A 82 2.75 1.54 16.92
CA THR A 82 3.02 1.90 15.52
C THR A 82 3.33 3.38 15.46
N SER A 83 4.46 3.82 16.01
CA SER A 83 4.84 5.24 15.89
C SER A 83 4.98 5.66 14.42
N LEU A 84 4.72 6.94 14.11
CA LEU A 84 4.90 7.52 12.77
C LEU A 84 6.30 7.21 12.19
N VAL A 85 7.33 7.30 13.03
CA VAL A 85 8.73 6.95 12.69
C VAL A 85 8.85 5.47 12.28
N SER A 86 8.17 4.57 12.97
CA SER A 86 8.17 3.14 12.62
C SER A 86 7.49 2.88 11.27
N SER A 87 6.39 3.59 10.98
CA SER A 87 5.67 3.52 9.71
C SER A 87 6.51 4.05 8.55
N ALA A 88 7.18 5.20 8.74
CA ALA A 88 8.12 5.74 7.76
C ALA A 88 9.26 4.77 7.45
N ARG A 89 9.84 4.12 8.47
CA ARG A 89 10.88 3.08 8.29
C ARG A 89 10.35 1.84 7.56
N LYS A 90 9.12 1.42 7.83
CA LYS A 90 8.46 0.32 7.10
C LYS A 90 8.28 0.68 5.63
N LEU A 91 7.79 1.87 5.32
CA LEU A 91 7.64 2.37 3.95
C LEU A 91 8.98 2.42 3.21
N GLN A 92 10.05 2.87 3.87
CA GLN A 92 11.39 2.90 3.27
C GLN A 92 11.89 1.49 2.90
N ARG A 93 11.70 0.50 3.78
CA ARG A 93 12.06 -0.91 3.49
C ARG A 93 11.22 -1.50 2.35
N GLU A 94 9.96 -1.09 2.25
CA GLU A 94 9.08 -1.48 1.15
C GLU A 94 9.58 -0.90 -0.19
N ARG A 95 10.01 0.36 -0.22
CA ARG A 95 10.63 0.97 -1.41
C ARG A 95 11.91 0.24 -1.84
N GLU A 96 12.71 -0.25 -0.89
CA GLU A 96 13.88 -1.09 -1.18
C GLU A 96 13.48 -2.47 -1.72
N MET A 97 12.40 -3.06 -1.20
CA MET A 97 11.81 -4.28 -1.75
C MET A 97 11.37 -4.08 -3.20
N LEU A 98 10.64 -3.00 -3.51
CA LEU A 98 10.21 -2.68 -4.86
C LEU A 98 11.39 -2.44 -5.81
N CYS A 99 12.45 -1.76 -5.33
CA CYS A 99 13.69 -1.61 -6.09
C CYS A 99 14.31 -2.98 -6.47
N ARG A 100 14.24 -3.97 -5.59
CA ARG A 100 14.69 -5.34 -5.90
C ARG A 100 13.75 -6.03 -6.88
N GLN A 101 12.43 -5.82 -6.77
CA GLN A 101 11.47 -6.38 -7.72
C GLN A 101 11.62 -5.80 -9.12
N MET A 102 11.93 -4.51 -9.26
CA MET A 102 12.23 -3.90 -10.55
C MET A 102 13.38 -4.61 -11.27
N GLN A 103 14.38 -5.08 -10.52
CA GLN A 103 15.47 -5.87 -11.12
C GLN A 103 15.04 -7.28 -11.55
N LYS A 104 14.11 -7.88 -10.81
CA LYS A 104 13.70 -9.28 -11.01
C LYS A 104 12.61 -9.45 -12.07
N ARG A 105 11.75 -8.44 -12.26
CA ARG A 105 10.49 -8.56 -13.01
C ARG A 105 10.46 -7.76 -14.31
N LEU A 106 11.41 -6.85 -14.51
CA LEU A 106 11.45 -5.97 -15.67
C LEU A 106 12.70 -6.27 -16.51
N SER A 107 12.56 -6.28 -17.84
CA SER A 107 13.68 -6.35 -18.77
C SER A 107 14.58 -5.10 -18.67
N ILE A 108 15.65 -5.05 -19.47
CA ILE A 108 16.49 -3.84 -19.54
C ILE A 108 15.70 -2.70 -20.17
N GLU A 109 15.05 -2.97 -21.31
CA GLU A 109 14.29 -2.02 -22.12
C GLU A 109 13.11 -1.46 -21.32
N GLU A 110 12.40 -2.32 -20.59
CA GLU A 110 11.29 -1.92 -19.73
C GLU A 110 11.74 -1.01 -18.58
N ARG A 111 12.93 -1.26 -18.03
CA ARG A 111 13.50 -0.40 -16.98
C ARG A 111 13.89 0.96 -17.53
N GLU A 112 14.47 1.03 -18.72
CA GLU A 112 14.85 2.30 -19.35
C GLU A 112 13.63 3.15 -19.69
N SER A 113 12.60 2.54 -20.30
CA SER A 113 11.31 3.20 -20.54
C SER A 113 10.69 3.71 -19.23
N MET A 114 10.69 2.88 -18.18
CA MET A 114 10.22 3.27 -16.85
C MET A 114 11.05 4.45 -16.29
N TYR A 115 12.37 4.46 -16.42
CA TYR A 115 13.17 5.59 -15.90
C TYR A 115 12.80 6.89 -16.60
N THR A 116 12.70 6.89 -17.93
CA THR A 116 12.29 8.07 -18.71
C THR A 116 10.90 8.55 -18.30
N LYS A 117 9.92 7.64 -18.22
CA LYS A 117 8.54 7.96 -17.82
C LYS A 117 8.46 8.59 -16.44
N TRP A 118 9.23 8.06 -15.50
CA TRP A 118 9.27 8.55 -14.12
C TRP A 118 10.25 9.72 -13.93
N GLY A 119 10.75 10.34 -15.01
CA GLY A 119 11.62 11.52 -14.97
C GLY A 119 12.99 11.26 -14.33
N VAL A 120 13.50 10.04 -14.43
CA VAL A 120 14.81 9.63 -13.92
C VAL A 120 15.78 9.48 -15.10
N SER A 121 16.82 10.30 -15.13
CA SER A 121 17.84 10.23 -16.18
C SER A 121 18.53 8.86 -16.21
N LEU A 122 18.74 8.32 -17.43
CA LEU A 122 19.45 7.07 -17.68
C LEU A 122 20.92 7.13 -17.23
N SER A 123 21.53 8.31 -17.17
CA SER A 123 22.91 8.49 -16.67
C SER A 123 23.00 8.55 -15.15
N SER A 124 21.89 8.74 -14.44
CA SER A 124 21.89 8.92 -12.98
C SER A 124 22.16 7.62 -12.22
N LYS A 125 22.66 7.71 -10.98
CA LYS A 125 22.96 6.54 -10.12
C LYS A 125 21.71 6.09 -9.36
N ARG A 126 21.62 4.80 -9.01
CA ARG A 126 20.52 4.23 -8.19
C ARG A 126 19.11 4.47 -8.78
N ARG A 127 18.96 4.46 -10.11
CA ARG A 127 17.72 4.79 -10.85
C ARG A 127 16.47 4.07 -10.32
N ARG A 128 16.54 2.76 -10.09
CA ARG A 128 15.45 1.96 -9.51
C ARG A 128 14.97 2.51 -8.16
N LEU A 129 15.89 2.91 -7.28
CA LEU A 129 15.54 3.47 -5.98
C LEU A 129 14.93 4.87 -6.12
N GLN A 130 15.39 5.67 -7.09
CA GLN A 130 14.77 6.97 -7.38
C GLN A 130 13.32 6.80 -7.84
N VAL A 131 13.05 5.90 -8.80
CA VAL A 131 11.66 5.57 -9.20
C VAL A 131 10.87 5.06 -8.00
N ALA A 132 11.44 4.11 -7.25
CA ALA A 132 10.78 3.55 -6.08
C ALA A 132 10.47 4.61 -5.00
N ARG A 133 11.13 5.77 -4.97
CA ARG A 133 10.83 6.91 -4.09
C ARG A 133 9.76 7.86 -4.64
N ARG A 134 9.58 7.93 -5.96
CA ARG A 134 8.55 8.74 -6.63
C ARG A 134 7.17 8.07 -6.66
N LEU A 135 7.10 6.75 -6.50
CA LEU A 135 5.82 6.05 -6.38
C LEU A 135 4.95 6.63 -5.26
N TRP A 136 3.68 6.93 -5.57
CA TRP A 136 2.66 7.41 -4.63
C TRP A 136 3.00 8.72 -3.89
N THR A 137 3.79 9.61 -4.50
CA THR A 137 4.15 10.91 -3.90
C THR A 137 3.23 12.06 -4.30
N GLU A 138 2.71 12.11 -5.53
CA GLU A 138 1.84 13.19 -6.00
C GLU A 138 0.37 12.85 -5.71
N THR A 139 -0.12 13.20 -4.51
CA THR A 139 -1.45 12.76 -4.03
C THR A 139 -2.63 13.41 -4.75
N LYS A 140 -2.40 14.55 -5.42
CA LYS A 140 -3.42 15.31 -6.17
C LYS A 140 -3.46 14.97 -7.66
N ASN A 141 -2.46 14.24 -8.14
CA ASN A 141 -2.37 13.82 -9.54
C ASN A 141 -2.89 12.38 -9.65
N LEU A 142 -4.16 12.21 -10.03
CA LEU A 142 -4.78 10.88 -10.13
C LEU A 142 -4.14 10.01 -11.21
N GLU A 143 -3.55 10.61 -12.26
CA GLU A 143 -2.79 9.84 -13.25
C GLU A 143 -1.53 9.26 -12.62
N HIS A 144 -0.77 10.07 -11.87
CA HIS A 144 0.39 9.59 -11.11
C HIS A 144 0.02 8.48 -10.11
N VAL A 145 -1.15 8.59 -9.46
CA VAL A 145 -1.67 7.56 -8.55
C VAL A 145 -1.95 6.26 -9.30
N ARG A 146 -2.64 6.33 -10.45
CA ARG A 146 -2.96 5.17 -11.31
C ARG A 146 -1.70 4.50 -11.85
N GLU A 147 -0.76 5.29 -12.35
CA GLU A 147 0.57 4.90 -12.78
C GLU A 147 1.36 4.18 -11.68
N SER A 148 1.36 4.78 -10.47
CA SER A 148 1.99 4.20 -9.29
C SER A 148 1.39 2.85 -8.93
N ALA A 149 0.06 2.75 -8.90
CA ALA A 149 -0.66 1.52 -8.60
C ALA A 149 -0.35 0.42 -9.62
N SER A 150 -0.39 0.76 -10.91
CA SER A 150 -0.09 -0.16 -12.01
C SER A 150 1.34 -0.73 -11.90
N LEU A 151 2.33 0.15 -11.69
CA LEU A 151 3.72 -0.29 -11.55
C LEU A 151 3.92 -1.15 -10.29
N VAL A 152 3.36 -0.77 -9.14
CA VAL A 152 3.47 -1.58 -7.91
C VAL A 152 2.81 -2.94 -8.09
N ALA A 153 1.59 -3.00 -8.65
CA ALA A 153 0.87 -4.24 -8.92
C ALA A 153 1.70 -5.20 -9.78
N ARG A 154 2.26 -4.69 -10.88
CA ARG A 154 3.16 -5.44 -11.74
C ARG A 154 4.39 -5.96 -11.00
N LEU A 155 5.02 -5.13 -10.17
CA LEU A 155 6.24 -5.50 -9.42
C LEU A 155 5.99 -6.57 -8.35
N ILE A 156 4.82 -6.59 -7.73
CA ILE A 156 4.44 -7.63 -6.75
C ILE A 156 3.83 -8.87 -7.40
N GLY A 157 3.64 -8.85 -8.73
CA GLY A 157 3.02 -9.96 -9.47
C GLY A 157 1.52 -10.09 -9.21
N LEU A 158 0.85 -8.96 -8.94
CA LEU A 158 -0.60 -8.90 -8.86
C LEU A 158 -1.17 -9.03 -10.26
N LEU A 159 -1.55 -10.24 -10.68
CA LEU A 159 -2.53 -10.44 -11.74
C LEU A 159 -3.90 -10.09 -11.15
N GLU A 160 -4.67 -9.25 -11.85
CA GLU A 160 -5.99 -8.70 -11.49
C GLU A 160 -6.50 -8.92 -10.05
N PRO A 161 -6.80 -7.86 -9.28
CA PRO A 161 -7.46 -8.02 -7.98
C PRO A 161 -8.87 -8.60 -8.17
N GLY A 162 -8.97 -9.93 -8.16
CA GLY A 162 -10.24 -10.65 -8.31
C GLY A 162 -11.15 -10.51 -7.09
N LYS A 163 -12.40 -10.94 -7.24
CA LYS A 163 -13.43 -10.94 -6.17
C LYS A 163 -12.94 -11.51 -4.83
N ALA A 164 -12.07 -12.53 -4.88
CA ALA A 164 -11.47 -13.15 -3.69
C ALA A 164 -10.66 -12.16 -2.81
N LEU A 165 -9.98 -11.18 -3.41
CA LEU A 165 -9.25 -10.15 -2.65
C LEU A 165 -10.19 -9.14 -1.98
N ARG A 166 -11.32 -8.82 -2.61
CA ARG A 166 -12.37 -7.94 -2.06
C ARG A 166 -13.02 -8.58 -0.84
N GLU A 167 -13.33 -9.87 -0.91
CA GLU A 167 -13.86 -10.65 0.21
C GLU A 167 -12.86 -10.73 1.38
N MET A 168 -11.56 -10.89 1.10
CA MET A 168 -10.52 -10.91 2.15
C MET A 168 -10.36 -9.56 2.86
N PHE A 169 -10.63 -8.41 2.22
CA PHE A 169 -10.65 -7.11 2.88
C PHE A 169 -11.77 -6.99 3.93
N GLY A 170 -12.93 -7.60 3.67
CA GLY A 170 -14.03 -7.65 4.65
C GLY A 170 -13.72 -8.52 5.89
N LEU A 171 -12.72 -9.41 5.78
CA LEU A 171 -12.34 -10.36 6.84
C LEU A 171 -11.05 -9.95 7.59
N SER A 172 -10.31 -8.94 7.12
CA SER A 172 -8.96 -8.58 7.62
C SER A 172 -8.96 -7.37 8.57
N PHE A 173 -9.92 -7.33 9.50
CA PHE A 173 -9.88 -6.42 10.66
C PHE A 173 -8.85 -6.85 11.74
N ALA A 174 -8.27 -8.04 11.62
CA ALA A 174 -7.14 -8.48 12.45
C ALA A 174 -5.80 -8.22 11.72
N PRO A 175 -4.74 -7.81 12.43
CA PRO A 175 -3.43 -7.58 11.83
C PRO A 175 -2.89 -8.87 11.22
N GLN A 176 -3.07 -9.05 9.90
CA GLN A 176 -2.44 -10.14 9.18
C GLN A 176 -0.95 -9.84 9.09
N GLN A 177 -0.17 -10.58 9.88
CA GLN A 177 1.22 -10.81 9.54
C GLN A 177 1.19 -11.56 8.21
N PHE A 178 1.64 -10.91 7.13
CA PHE A 178 2.00 -11.62 5.91
C PHE A 178 3.16 -12.55 6.28
N SER A 179 2.86 -13.76 6.76
CA SER A 179 3.85 -14.80 6.88
C SER A 179 4.31 -15.08 5.46
N ARG A 180 5.57 -14.72 5.17
CA ARG A 180 6.23 -15.30 4.01
C ARG A 180 6.10 -16.81 4.20
N ARG A 181 5.45 -17.52 3.27
CA ARG A 181 5.76 -18.93 3.06
C ARG A 181 7.27 -18.99 2.80
N SER A 182 8.07 -19.27 3.82
CA SER A 182 9.45 -19.66 3.61
C SER A 182 9.41 -21.10 3.13
N HIS A 183 9.33 -21.28 1.82
CA HIS A 183 9.86 -22.50 1.23
C HIS A 183 11.37 -22.39 1.41
N ASN A 184 11.93 -23.08 2.42
CA ASN A 184 13.35 -23.41 2.58
C ASN A 184 13.51 -24.34 3.78
N SER A 185 13.11 -25.60 3.63
CA SER A 185 13.62 -26.69 4.45
C SER A 185 15.02 -27.07 3.94
N TRP A 186 16.03 -26.30 4.32
CA TRP A 186 17.42 -26.74 4.24
C TRP A 186 17.88 -27.02 5.66
N ARG A 187 17.64 -28.26 6.12
CA ARG A 187 18.30 -28.78 7.31
C ARG A 187 19.74 -29.09 6.93
N TYR A 188 20.65 -28.36 7.55
CA TYR A 188 22.08 -28.65 7.52
C TYR A 188 22.33 -30.09 7.98
N GLY A 189 23.25 -30.76 7.27
CA GLY A 189 23.66 -32.12 7.55
C GLY A 189 24.29 -32.26 8.94
N ARG A 190 24.18 -33.48 9.46
CA ARG A 190 25.16 -34.04 10.39
C ARG A 190 25.58 -35.37 9.81
N SER A 191 26.78 -35.37 9.26
CA SER A 191 27.63 -36.55 9.17
C SER A 191 27.82 -37.10 10.57
N SER A 192 27.59 -38.39 10.75
CA SER A 192 28.34 -39.16 11.76
C SER A 192 28.72 -40.47 11.08
N LEU A 193 30.04 -40.62 10.94
CA LEU A 193 30.70 -41.91 10.92
C LEU A 193 30.56 -42.53 12.32
N ASP A 194 30.81 -43.84 12.33
CA ASP A 194 30.76 -44.84 13.40
C ASP A 194 29.38 -45.47 13.67
#